data_AF-A0AAD7MZ05-F1
#
_entry.id   AF-A0AAD7MZ05-F1
#
_cell.length_a   1.000
_cell.length_b   1.000
_cell.length_c   1.000
_cell.angle_alpha   90.00
_cell.angle_beta   90.00
_cell.angle_gamma   90.00
#
_symmetry.space_group_name_H-M   'P 1'
#
loop_
_entity.id
_entity.type
_entity.pdbx_description
1 polymer ?
#
loop_
_entity_poly.entity_id
_entity_poly.type
_entity_poly.pdbx_seq_one_letter_code
_entity_poly.pdbx_strand_id
1 'polypeptide(L)'
;ELLQEIRKQSGHEYFQLPRPYNILCRASQEGPVVILNGHEDGCDGIIIPHPTSEPVHVALPNVTLALLIAHQRDLAQLLSHCNVRTRGDSVSTRLFGNQEGFKSRKTEECFSDLLTWIWVNIVDPVYRVLASHGIHSGRLWWLPTGSFAGLPLHACPPTDQFIHSYTATLGSLLDTQAKKRASVPYKVGVVGVTHTGPGNMNYLKGVEQEVKRISSVIEDHHLECLEGEQTTPDAVKNQLQNCSWVHLACHGIQDLKEPIKSHLLLYDGVLELESI
;
A
#
# COMPACT_ATOMS: atom_id res chain seq x y z
N GLU A 1 -37.06 12.24 5.53
CA GLU A 1 -37.26 13.66 5.16
C GLU A 1 -35.92 14.41 5.09
N LEU A 2 -35.20 14.58 6.21
CA LEU A 2 -33.90 15.27 6.25
C LEU A 2 -32.85 14.80 5.21
N LEU A 3 -32.67 13.48 5.01
CA LEU A 3 -31.73 12.96 4.00
C LEU A 3 -32.10 13.39 2.57
N GLN A 4 -33.38 13.52 2.25
CA GLN A 4 -33.84 13.97 0.93
C GLN A 4 -33.62 15.48 0.76
N GLU A 5 -33.73 16.26 1.84
CA GLU A 5 -33.43 17.70 1.83
C GLU A 5 -31.94 17.96 1.65
N ILE A 6 -31.08 17.22 2.36
CA ILE A 6 -29.62 17.30 2.17
C ILE A 6 -29.26 16.98 0.71
N ARG A 7 -29.85 15.93 0.14
CA ARG A 7 -29.60 15.54 -1.27
C ARG A 7 -30.08 16.54 -2.33
N LYS A 8 -30.90 17.53 -1.96
CA LYS A 8 -31.27 18.64 -2.86
C LYS A 8 -30.24 19.77 -2.86
N GLN A 9 -29.27 19.77 -1.94
CA GLN A 9 -28.21 20.76 -1.90
C GLN A 9 -27.12 20.42 -2.93
N SER A 10 -26.60 21.44 -3.61
CA SER A 10 -25.51 21.28 -4.57
C SER A 10 -24.31 20.57 -3.93
N GLY A 11 -23.79 19.55 -4.60
CA GLY A 11 -22.65 18.75 -4.13
C GLY A 11 -23.00 17.66 -3.11
N HIS A 12 -24.28 17.51 -2.73
CA HIS A 12 -24.76 16.52 -1.76
C HIS A 12 -25.74 15.52 -2.36
N GLU A 13 -25.86 15.47 -3.69
CA GLU A 13 -26.83 14.65 -4.43
C GLU A 13 -26.73 13.16 -4.07
N TYR A 14 -25.52 12.71 -3.72
CA TYR A 14 -25.21 11.34 -3.30
C TYR A 14 -24.89 11.20 -1.80
N PHE A 15 -25.35 12.12 -0.95
CA PHE A 15 -25.10 12.05 0.50
C PHE A 15 -25.65 10.74 1.09
N GLN A 16 -24.74 9.95 1.69
CA GLN A 16 -24.98 8.58 2.16
C GLN A 16 -25.56 7.63 1.09
N LEU A 17 -25.24 7.85 -0.18
CA LEU A 17 -25.52 6.94 -1.28
C LEU A 17 -24.19 6.50 -1.93
N PRO A 18 -24.15 5.33 -2.58
CA PRO A 18 -23.04 4.96 -3.43
C PRO A 18 -22.81 6.04 -4.50
N ARG A 19 -21.56 6.43 -4.72
CA ARG A 19 -21.21 7.29 -5.86
C ARG A 19 -21.50 6.53 -7.15
N PRO A 20 -22.18 7.14 -8.13
CA PRO A 20 -22.51 6.48 -9.38
C PRO A 20 -21.25 6.22 -10.23
N TYR A 21 -21.33 5.23 -11.11
CA TYR A 21 -20.20 4.83 -11.95
C TYR A 21 -19.66 5.96 -12.83
N ASN A 22 -20.52 6.81 -13.39
CA ASN A 22 -20.11 7.97 -14.21
C ASN A 22 -19.24 9.00 -13.46
N ILE A 23 -19.24 8.96 -12.11
CA ILE A 23 -18.30 9.71 -11.27
C ILE A 23 -17.08 8.83 -10.97
N LEU A 24 -17.30 7.57 -10.55
CA LEU A 24 -16.24 6.63 -10.16
C LEU A 24 -15.24 6.32 -11.27
N CYS A 25 -15.68 6.25 -12.53
CA CYS A 25 -14.80 5.95 -13.68
C CYS A 25 -13.66 6.97 -13.83
N ARG A 26 -13.87 8.22 -13.37
CA ARG A 26 -12.83 9.26 -13.37
C ARG A 26 -11.59 8.88 -12.54
N ALA A 27 -11.67 7.87 -11.67
CA ALA A 27 -10.52 7.35 -10.94
C ALA A 27 -9.42 6.85 -11.90
N SER A 28 -9.80 6.43 -13.11
CA SER A 28 -8.90 5.98 -14.17
C SER A 28 -8.27 7.11 -15.00
N GLN A 29 -8.48 8.38 -14.63
CA GLN A 29 -7.97 9.54 -15.39
C GLN A 29 -6.43 9.58 -15.47
N GLU A 30 -5.73 9.04 -14.47
CA GLU A 30 -4.26 9.00 -14.40
C GLU A 30 -3.66 7.62 -14.71
N GLY A 31 -4.46 6.75 -15.33
CA GLY A 31 -4.08 5.39 -15.67
C GLY A 31 -5.19 4.39 -15.37
N PRO A 32 -5.20 3.23 -16.04
CA PRO A 32 -6.23 2.21 -15.84
C PRO A 32 -6.29 1.74 -14.38
N VAL A 33 -7.50 1.42 -13.95
CA VAL A 33 -7.75 0.82 -12.62
C VAL A 33 -8.17 -0.64 -12.80
N VAL A 34 -7.47 -1.54 -12.13
CA VAL A 34 -7.73 -2.98 -12.12
C VAL A 34 -8.29 -3.36 -10.76
N ILE A 35 -9.56 -3.72 -10.74
CA ILE A 35 -10.26 -4.23 -9.56
C ILE A 35 -10.13 -5.74 -9.60
N LEU A 36 -9.57 -6.34 -8.56
CA LEU A 36 -9.47 -7.80 -8.43
C LEU A 36 -10.42 -8.25 -7.33
N ASN A 37 -11.32 -9.16 -7.65
CA ASN A 37 -12.30 -9.71 -6.72
C ASN A 37 -12.05 -11.19 -6.50
N GLY A 38 -11.89 -11.60 -5.24
CA GLY A 38 -11.79 -13.00 -4.85
C GLY A 38 -13.00 -13.42 -4.03
N HIS A 39 -13.82 -14.32 -4.57
CA HIS A 39 -15.01 -14.87 -3.91
C HIS A 39 -15.04 -16.40 -4.05
N GLU A 40 -15.86 -17.07 -3.24
CA GLU A 40 -16.04 -18.53 -3.30
C GLU A 40 -16.60 -18.99 -4.66
N ASP A 41 -17.49 -18.18 -5.24
CA ASP A 41 -18.12 -18.45 -6.55
C ASP A 41 -17.22 -18.15 -7.76
N GLY A 42 -16.12 -17.41 -7.56
CA GLY A 42 -15.25 -17.00 -8.66
C GLY A 42 -14.23 -15.93 -8.27
N CYS A 43 -13.12 -15.93 -8.97
CA CYS A 43 -12.09 -14.91 -8.87
C CYS A 43 -11.89 -14.29 -10.25
N ASP A 44 -12.03 -12.96 -10.33
CA ASP A 44 -11.99 -12.25 -11.61
C ASP A 44 -11.46 -10.83 -11.43
N GLY A 45 -11.09 -10.22 -12.56
CA GLY A 45 -10.71 -8.82 -12.65
C GLY A 45 -11.73 -7.97 -13.41
N ILE A 46 -11.78 -6.69 -13.08
CA ILE A 46 -12.46 -5.65 -13.87
C ILE A 46 -11.46 -4.53 -14.12
N ILE A 47 -11.25 -4.19 -15.38
CA ILE A 47 -10.41 -3.06 -15.79
C ILE A 47 -11.32 -1.89 -16.14
N ILE A 48 -11.02 -0.72 -15.60
CA ILE A 48 -11.54 0.57 -16.09
C ILE A 48 -10.39 1.21 -16.88
N PRO A 49 -10.37 1.12 -18.22
CA PRO A 49 -9.22 1.55 -19.02
C PRO A 49 -9.04 3.07 -19.02
N HIS A 50 -10.15 3.80 -19.15
CA HIS A 50 -10.23 5.25 -19.20
C HIS A 50 -11.64 5.70 -18.76
N PRO A 51 -11.84 6.94 -18.27
CA PRO A 51 -13.16 7.39 -17.79
C PRO A 51 -14.27 7.38 -18.84
N THR A 52 -13.92 7.34 -20.13
CA THR A 52 -14.84 7.31 -21.27
C THR A 52 -15.01 5.93 -21.88
N SER A 53 -14.33 4.92 -21.34
CA SER A 53 -14.39 3.54 -21.81
C SER A 53 -15.27 2.71 -20.90
N GLU A 54 -15.97 1.74 -21.47
CA GLU A 54 -16.69 0.75 -20.68
C GLU A 54 -15.73 -0.11 -19.84
N PRO A 55 -16.13 -0.57 -18.65
CA PRO A 55 -15.39 -1.58 -17.90
C PRO A 55 -15.23 -2.86 -18.71
N VAL A 56 -14.06 -3.48 -18.56
CA VAL A 56 -13.72 -4.72 -19.26
C VAL A 56 -13.47 -5.81 -18.24
N HIS A 57 -14.11 -6.96 -18.42
CA HIS A 57 -13.88 -8.13 -17.59
C HIS A 57 -12.55 -8.80 -17.95
N VAL A 58 -11.85 -9.28 -16.93
CA VAL A 58 -10.64 -10.11 -17.04
C VAL A 58 -10.93 -11.44 -16.37
N ALA A 59 -11.06 -12.50 -17.17
CA ALA A 59 -11.24 -13.84 -16.67
C ALA A 59 -9.95 -14.37 -16.02
N LEU A 60 -10.05 -14.90 -14.80
CA LEU A 60 -8.93 -15.53 -14.09
C LEU A 60 -9.24 -17.01 -13.78
N PRO A 61 -9.38 -17.87 -14.81
CA PRO A 61 -9.96 -19.22 -14.66
C PRO A 61 -9.14 -20.17 -13.79
N ASN A 62 -7.84 -19.90 -13.62
CA ASN A 62 -6.93 -20.71 -12.81
C ASN A 62 -6.74 -20.14 -11.40
N VAL A 63 -7.51 -19.12 -11.03
CA VAL A 63 -7.45 -18.47 -9.72
C VAL A 63 -8.71 -18.84 -8.95
N THR A 64 -8.52 -19.34 -7.73
CA THR A 64 -9.62 -19.62 -6.80
C THR A 64 -9.31 -18.99 -5.45
N LEU A 65 -10.34 -18.71 -4.65
CA LEU A 65 -10.15 -18.14 -3.32
C LEU A 65 -9.25 -19.03 -2.44
N ALA A 66 -9.40 -20.36 -2.55
CA ALA A 66 -8.56 -21.32 -1.84
C ALA A 66 -7.08 -21.20 -2.24
N LEU A 67 -6.77 -21.04 -3.52
CA LEU A 67 -5.39 -20.84 -4.00
C LEU A 67 -4.83 -19.50 -3.52
N LEU A 68 -5.63 -18.43 -3.54
CA LEU A 68 -5.20 -17.12 -3.02
C LEU A 68 -4.84 -17.19 -1.54
N ILE A 69 -5.68 -17.84 -0.71
CA ILE A 69 -5.42 -18.04 0.72
C ILE A 69 -4.16 -18.89 0.94
N ALA A 70 -4.00 -19.98 0.17
CA ALA A 70 -2.81 -20.83 0.25
C ALA A 70 -1.55 -20.03 -0.08
N HIS A 71 -1.55 -19.25 -1.16
CA HIS A 71 -0.41 -18.43 -1.56
C HIS A 71 -0.10 -17.29 -0.58
N GLN A 72 -1.11 -16.69 0.07
CA GLN A 72 -0.86 -15.75 1.16
C GLN A 72 -0.14 -16.41 2.34
N ARG A 73 -0.55 -17.64 2.70
CA ARG A 73 0.10 -18.42 3.76
C ARG A 73 1.52 -18.82 3.37
N ASP A 74 1.73 -19.27 2.13
CA ASP A 74 3.05 -19.63 1.61
C ASP A 74 3.97 -18.41 1.64
N LEU A 75 3.49 -17.24 1.20
CA LEU A 75 4.23 -15.99 1.25
C LEU A 75 4.64 -15.63 2.68
N ALA A 76 3.71 -15.70 3.63
CA ALA A 76 3.99 -15.47 5.05
C ALA A 76 5.05 -16.43 5.59
N GLN A 77 4.93 -17.72 5.26
CA GLN A 77 5.91 -18.71 5.64
C GLN A 77 7.29 -18.40 5.02
N LEU A 78 7.36 -18.10 3.72
CA LEU A 78 8.62 -17.78 3.03
C LEU A 78 9.30 -16.55 3.64
N LEU A 79 8.56 -15.47 3.87
CA LEU A 79 9.10 -14.26 4.48
C LEU A 79 9.54 -14.50 5.93
N SER A 80 8.81 -15.31 6.69
CA SER A 80 9.21 -15.68 8.05
C SER A 80 10.54 -16.44 8.12
N HIS A 81 10.91 -17.22 7.09
CA HIS A 81 12.21 -17.90 7.00
C HIS A 81 13.35 -16.91 6.69
N CYS A 82 13.02 -15.80 6.02
CA CYS A 82 13.95 -14.71 5.74
C CYS A 82 14.04 -13.69 6.88
N ASN A 83 13.35 -13.92 8.00
CA ASN A 83 13.14 -12.93 9.08
C ASN A 83 12.52 -11.61 8.58
N VAL A 84 11.73 -11.67 7.49
CA VAL A 84 10.98 -10.55 6.93
C VAL A 84 9.50 -10.72 7.33
N ARG A 85 8.83 -9.63 7.69
CA ARG A 85 7.40 -9.67 8.08
C ARG A 85 6.49 -9.57 6.86
N THR A 86 5.39 -10.32 6.86
CA THR A 86 4.28 -10.19 5.92
C THR A 86 3.17 -9.28 6.42
N ARG A 87 2.44 -8.69 5.46
CA ARG A 87 1.10 -8.13 5.71
C ARG A 87 0.15 -9.28 6.06
N GLY A 88 -0.22 -9.44 7.34
CA GLY A 88 -1.07 -10.57 7.74
C GLY A 88 -0.57 -11.45 8.90
N ASP A 89 0.56 -11.12 9.55
CA ASP A 89 1.13 -11.95 10.63
C ASP A 89 0.75 -11.47 12.04
N SER A 90 0.30 -12.41 12.89
CA SER A 90 -0.06 -12.11 14.28
C SER A 90 1.20 -11.86 15.11
N VAL A 91 1.12 -10.87 16.01
CA VAL A 91 2.19 -10.28 16.84
C VAL A 91 3.01 -11.28 17.69
N SER A 92 2.65 -12.56 17.78
CA SER A 92 3.01 -13.38 18.93
C SER A 92 4.35 -14.14 18.91
N THR A 93 5.23 -14.07 17.91
CA THR A 93 6.50 -14.85 18.03
C THR A 93 7.82 -14.30 17.50
N ARG A 94 7.91 -13.23 16.69
CA ARG A 94 9.23 -12.82 16.15
C ARG A 94 9.38 -11.30 16.04
N LEU A 95 9.76 -10.69 17.17
CA LEU A 95 10.13 -9.27 17.28
C LEU A 95 11.48 -8.93 16.61
N PHE A 96 12.16 -9.91 15.99
CA PHE A 96 13.60 -9.82 15.82
C PHE A 96 14.04 -10.16 14.38
N GLY A 97 14.24 -9.13 13.56
CA GLY A 97 15.02 -9.25 12.33
C GLY A 97 16.51 -9.39 12.68
N ASN A 98 16.99 -10.60 12.88
CA ASN A 98 18.43 -10.87 12.91
C ASN A 98 18.97 -10.92 11.47
N GLN A 99 20.08 -10.22 11.25
CA GLN A 99 20.70 -9.90 9.95
C GLN A 99 21.34 -11.08 9.20
N GLU A 100 21.04 -12.32 9.55
CA GLU A 100 21.50 -13.50 8.80
C GLU A 100 20.35 -14.48 8.65
N GLY A 101 19.31 -14.08 7.90
CA GLY A 101 18.37 -15.04 7.36
C GLY A 101 19.14 -15.96 6.43
N PHE A 102 19.30 -17.24 6.82
CA PHE A 102 19.91 -18.27 5.98
C PHE A 102 19.03 -18.43 4.74
N LYS A 103 19.35 -17.70 3.65
CA LYS A 103 18.66 -17.84 2.37
C LYS A 103 19.00 -19.20 1.80
N SER A 104 18.18 -20.19 2.11
CA SER A 104 18.24 -21.45 1.39
C SER A 104 17.83 -21.17 -0.04
N ARG A 105 18.59 -21.71 -1.00
CA ARG A 105 18.23 -21.72 -2.42
C ARG A 105 16.78 -22.15 -2.65
N LYS A 106 16.30 -23.09 -1.82
CA LYS A 106 14.91 -23.56 -1.83
C LYS A 106 13.89 -22.44 -1.53
N THR A 107 14.19 -21.53 -0.61
CA THR A 107 13.30 -20.40 -0.27
C THR A 107 13.22 -19.41 -1.44
N GLU A 108 14.33 -19.15 -2.10
CA GLU A 108 14.37 -18.29 -3.29
C GLU A 108 13.60 -18.91 -4.47
N GLU A 109 13.78 -20.22 -4.70
CA GLU A 109 13.02 -20.98 -5.70
C GLU A 109 11.52 -20.93 -5.40
N CYS A 110 11.07 -21.21 -4.18
CA CYS A 110 9.65 -21.13 -3.83
C CYS A 110 9.06 -19.71 -3.95
N PHE A 111 9.85 -18.67 -3.63
CA PHE A 111 9.41 -17.29 -3.82
C PHE A 111 9.29 -16.94 -5.31
N SER A 112 10.25 -17.39 -6.13
CA SER A 112 10.20 -17.27 -7.58
C SER A 112 9.01 -18.01 -8.19
N ASP A 113 8.70 -19.22 -7.71
CA ASP A 113 7.55 -20.00 -8.16
C ASP A 113 6.24 -19.29 -7.84
N LEU A 114 6.12 -18.70 -6.65
CA LEU A 114 4.97 -17.89 -6.25
C LEU A 114 4.80 -16.69 -7.17
N LEU A 115 5.86 -15.91 -7.42
CA LEU A 115 5.81 -14.76 -8.33
C LEU A 115 5.47 -15.19 -9.77
N THR A 116 5.99 -16.33 -10.21
CA THR A 116 5.66 -16.89 -11.52
C THR A 116 4.19 -17.27 -11.62
N TRP A 117 3.63 -17.86 -10.56
CA TRP A 117 2.21 -18.19 -10.51
C TRP A 117 1.34 -16.92 -10.56
N ILE A 118 1.67 -15.89 -9.77
CA ILE A 118 0.95 -14.60 -9.77
C ILE A 118 1.04 -13.96 -11.16
N TRP A 119 2.22 -13.97 -11.78
CA TRP A 119 2.41 -13.46 -13.13
C TRP A 119 1.49 -14.16 -14.14
N VAL A 120 1.61 -15.49 -14.27
CA VAL A 120 0.91 -16.29 -15.28
C VAL A 120 -0.60 -16.21 -15.11
N ASN A 121 -1.09 -16.22 -13.87
CA ASN A 121 -2.52 -16.38 -13.61
C ASN A 121 -3.25 -15.08 -13.30
N ILE A 122 -2.55 -13.98 -13.01
CA ILE A 122 -3.17 -12.70 -12.62
C ILE A 122 -2.64 -11.54 -13.46
N VAL A 123 -1.32 -11.29 -13.44
CA VAL A 123 -0.76 -10.07 -14.04
C VAL A 123 -0.73 -10.14 -15.56
N ASP A 124 -0.30 -11.25 -16.16
CA ASP A 124 -0.27 -11.44 -17.62
C ASP A 124 -1.67 -11.36 -18.26
N PRO A 125 -2.72 -12.02 -17.72
CA PRO A 125 -4.09 -11.82 -18.20
C PRO A 125 -4.53 -10.36 -18.21
N VAL A 126 -4.23 -9.60 -17.14
CA VAL A 126 -4.52 -8.16 -17.06
C VAL A 126 -3.75 -7.40 -18.14
N TYR A 127 -2.46 -7.68 -18.31
CA TYR A 127 -1.61 -7.01 -19.30
C TYR A 127 -2.09 -7.28 -20.73
N ARG A 128 -2.52 -8.50 -21.03
CA ARG A 128 -3.09 -8.84 -22.34
C ARG A 128 -4.36 -8.06 -22.64
N VAL A 129 -5.25 -7.91 -21.66
CA VAL A 129 -6.47 -7.10 -21.82
C VAL A 129 -6.14 -5.62 -21.94
N LEU A 130 -5.17 -5.10 -21.19
CA LEU A 130 -4.70 -3.71 -21.37
C LEU A 130 -4.13 -3.48 -22.77
N ALA A 131 -3.29 -4.40 -23.24
CA ALA A 131 -2.67 -4.32 -24.56
C ALA A 131 -3.69 -4.38 -25.70
N SER A 132 -4.77 -5.15 -25.57
CA SER A 132 -5.86 -5.19 -26.56
C SER A 132 -6.66 -3.87 -26.63
N HIS A 133 -6.55 -3.02 -25.60
CA HIS A 133 -7.10 -1.66 -25.55
C HIS A 133 -6.05 -0.58 -25.86
N GLY A 134 -4.88 -0.96 -26.39
CA GLY A 134 -3.80 -0.04 -26.75
C GLY A 134 -3.03 0.54 -25.56
N ILE A 135 -3.18 -0.02 -24.37
CA ILE A 135 -2.48 0.42 -23.16
C ILE A 135 -1.28 -0.48 -22.94
N HIS A 136 -0.08 0.04 -23.19
CA HIS A 136 1.16 -0.73 -23.16
C HIS A 136 2.13 -0.33 -22.05
N SER A 137 1.97 0.86 -21.46
CA SER A 137 2.82 1.34 -20.37
C SER A 137 2.14 2.50 -19.62
N GLY A 138 2.76 2.97 -18.54
CA GLY A 138 2.27 4.09 -17.74
C GLY A 138 1.98 3.69 -16.30
N ARG A 139 1.11 4.42 -15.61
CA ARG A 139 0.70 4.06 -14.24
C ARG A 139 -0.46 3.07 -14.27
N LEU A 140 -0.37 2.03 -13.44
CA LEU A 140 -1.41 1.02 -13.28
C LEU A 140 -1.89 1.01 -11.83
N TRP A 141 -3.19 1.20 -11.61
CA TRP A 141 -3.79 1.19 -10.28
C TRP A 141 -4.41 -0.15 -9.97
N TRP A 142 -3.90 -0.85 -8.96
CA TRP A 142 -4.49 -2.05 -8.41
C TRP A 142 -5.46 -1.70 -7.29
N LEU A 143 -6.69 -2.17 -7.40
CA LEU A 143 -7.66 -2.21 -6.31
C LEU A 143 -7.89 -3.70 -5.95
N PRO A 144 -6.96 -4.33 -5.22
CA PRO A 144 -7.11 -5.71 -4.81
C PRO A 144 -8.07 -5.80 -3.62
N THR A 145 -9.06 -6.68 -3.70
CA THR A 145 -9.97 -6.97 -2.58
C THR A 145 -9.68 -8.35 -1.96
N GLY A 146 -10.05 -8.52 -0.69
CA GLY A 146 -9.90 -9.79 0.02
C GLY A 146 -8.47 -10.36 -0.05
N SER A 147 -8.35 -11.63 -0.42
CA SER A 147 -7.06 -12.34 -0.48
C SER A 147 -6.10 -11.83 -1.56
N PHE A 148 -6.56 -11.03 -2.54
CA PHE A 148 -5.63 -10.38 -3.47
C PHE A 148 -4.77 -9.31 -2.79
N ALA A 149 -5.25 -8.69 -1.71
CA ALA A 149 -4.59 -7.55 -1.07
C ALA A 149 -3.26 -7.89 -0.37
N GLY A 150 -2.99 -9.19 -0.15
CA GLY A 150 -1.73 -9.68 0.40
C GLY A 150 -0.71 -10.13 -0.66
N LEU A 151 -1.07 -10.13 -1.95
CA LEU A 151 -0.17 -10.59 -3.01
C LEU A 151 0.72 -9.47 -3.55
N PRO A 152 2.02 -9.71 -3.79
CA PRO A 152 2.96 -8.73 -4.31
C PRO A 152 2.84 -8.59 -5.84
N LEU A 153 1.69 -8.13 -6.34
CA LEU A 153 1.41 -8.02 -7.78
C LEU A 153 2.48 -7.21 -8.53
N HIS A 154 3.02 -6.16 -7.89
CA HIS A 154 4.06 -5.29 -8.44
C HIS A 154 5.46 -5.94 -8.53
N ALA A 155 5.70 -7.06 -7.85
CA ALA A 155 6.99 -7.73 -7.85
C ALA A 155 7.12 -8.77 -8.98
N CYS A 156 6.05 -9.00 -9.75
CA CYS A 156 6.03 -9.97 -10.84
C CYS A 156 6.74 -9.40 -12.09
N PRO A 157 7.74 -10.08 -12.67
CA PRO A 157 8.42 -9.61 -13.87
C PRO A 157 7.52 -9.75 -15.12
N PRO A 158 7.60 -8.81 -16.09
CA PRO A 158 8.47 -7.65 -16.15
C PRO A 158 7.94 -6.47 -15.30
N THR A 159 8.85 -5.81 -14.57
CA THR A 159 8.52 -4.77 -13.59
C THR A 159 8.67 -3.34 -14.13
N ASP A 160 9.14 -3.18 -15.37
CA ASP A 160 9.46 -1.90 -16.00
C ASP A 160 8.37 -1.36 -16.93
N GLN A 161 7.40 -2.19 -17.30
CA GLN A 161 6.33 -1.81 -18.21
C GLN A 161 5.33 -0.81 -17.60
N PHE A 162 4.97 -1.01 -16.32
CA PHE A 162 4.01 -0.17 -15.62
C PHE A 162 4.55 0.30 -14.27
N ILE A 163 4.18 1.52 -13.87
CA ILE A 163 4.34 1.99 -12.50
C ILE A 163 3.13 1.49 -11.70
N HIS A 164 3.33 0.44 -10.91
CA HIS A 164 2.28 -0.14 -10.10
C HIS A 164 1.94 0.77 -8.91
N SER A 165 0.65 1.02 -8.70
CA SER A 165 0.14 1.77 -7.55
C SER A 165 -1.09 1.06 -6.99
N TYR A 166 -1.40 1.27 -5.73
CA TYR A 166 -2.51 0.59 -5.05
C TYR A 166 -3.52 1.61 -4.52
N THR A 167 -4.80 1.25 -4.55
CA THR A 167 -5.87 2.02 -3.93
C THR A 167 -6.81 1.10 -3.16
N ALA A 168 -7.40 1.60 -2.08
CA ALA A 168 -8.39 0.87 -1.30
C ALA A 168 -9.79 0.93 -1.95
N THR A 169 -10.13 2.07 -2.56
CA THR A 169 -11.42 2.28 -3.25
C THR A 169 -11.25 3.21 -4.45
N LEU A 170 -12.21 3.18 -5.38
CA LEU A 170 -12.29 4.18 -6.45
C LEU A 170 -12.51 5.59 -5.89
N GLY A 171 -13.31 5.71 -4.82
CA GLY A 171 -13.59 6.98 -4.14
C GLY A 171 -12.34 7.62 -3.53
N SER A 172 -11.52 6.86 -2.82
CA SER A 172 -10.26 7.37 -2.24
C SER A 172 -9.29 7.84 -3.32
N LEU A 173 -9.20 7.12 -4.44
CA LEU A 173 -8.35 7.50 -5.57
C LEU A 173 -8.84 8.81 -6.21
N LEU A 174 -10.15 8.92 -6.44
CA LEU A 174 -10.77 10.16 -6.92
C LEU A 174 -10.53 11.36 -6.01
N ASP A 175 -10.77 11.19 -4.71
CA ASP A 175 -10.62 12.27 -3.74
C ASP A 175 -9.16 12.73 -3.66
N THR A 176 -8.21 11.81 -3.85
CA THR A 176 -6.77 12.12 -3.90
C THR A 176 -6.41 12.90 -5.15
N GLN A 177 -6.91 12.47 -6.32
CA GLN A 177 -6.68 13.16 -7.60
C GLN A 177 -7.31 14.56 -7.62
N ALA A 178 -8.45 14.75 -6.96
CA ALA A 178 -9.10 16.06 -6.83
C ALA A 178 -8.32 17.02 -5.90
N LYS A 179 -7.63 16.48 -4.90
CA LYS A 179 -6.86 17.22 -3.89
C LYS A 179 -5.46 17.63 -4.34
N LYS A 180 -5.11 17.54 -5.63
CA LYS A 180 -3.76 17.86 -6.16
C LYS A 180 -3.16 19.11 -5.53
N ARG A 181 -2.26 18.90 -4.56
CA ARG A 181 -1.45 19.93 -3.93
C ARG A 181 -0.12 19.98 -4.66
N ALA A 182 -0.04 20.82 -5.69
CA ALA A 182 1.26 21.39 -6.08
C ALA A 182 1.50 22.60 -5.16
N SER A 183 1.86 22.33 -3.91
CA SER A 183 2.19 23.40 -2.96
C SER A 183 3.70 23.54 -2.90
N VAL A 184 4.23 24.43 -3.73
CA VAL A 184 5.51 25.07 -3.43
C VAL A 184 5.21 26.25 -2.50
N PRO A 185 5.97 26.45 -1.40
CA PRO A 185 7.14 25.66 -0.98
C PRO A 185 6.75 24.31 -0.39
N TYR A 186 7.50 23.26 -0.74
CA TYR A 186 7.38 21.94 -0.12
C TYR A 186 8.18 21.91 1.18
N LYS A 187 7.79 21.05 2.11
CA LYS A 187 8.58 20.70 3.30
C LYS A 187 8.71 19.19 3.40
N VAL A 188 9.89 18.72 3.80
CA VAL A 188 10.18 17.30 4.00
C VAL A 188 10.47 17.04 5.47
N GLY A 189 9.62 16.23 6.08
CA GLY A 189 9.81 15.69 7.40
C GLY A 189 10.61 14.38 7.36
N VAL A 190 11.60 14.22 8.22
CA VAL A 190 12.37 12.99 8.37
C VAL A 190 12.31 12.57 9.83
N VAL A 191 11.84 11.35 10.08
CA VAL A 191 11.74 10.76 11.43
C VAL A 191 12.62 9.53 11.50
N GLY A 192 13.65 9.55 12.34
CA GLY A 192 14.57 8.45 12.57
C GLY A 192 14.45 7.87 13.98
N VAL A 193 13.85 6.69 14.10
CA VAL A 193 13.73 5.96 15.38
C VAL A 193 14.74 4.81 15.40
N THR A 194 15.91 5.05 16.00
CA THR A 194 16.97 4.02 16.11
C THR A 194 16.64 2.98 17.17
N HIS A 195 15.99 3.39 18.25
CA HIS A 195 15.48 2.55 19.31
C HIS A 195 14.23 3.20 19.91
N THR A 196 13.31 2.37 20.39
CA THR A 196 12.25 2.82 21.30
C THR A 196 12.86 2.96 22.70
N GLY A 197 12.26 3.77 23.58
CA GLY A 197 12.69 4.03 24.97
C GLY A 197 12.69 2.76 25.84
N PRO A 198 12.15 2.75 27.07
CA PRO A 198 12.14 1.54 27.91
C PRO A 198 11.16 0.47 27.39
N GLY A 199 11.50 -0.12 26.24
CA GLY A 199 10.81 -1.20 25.53
C GLY A 199 11.86 -1.86 24.63
N ASN A 200 12.20 -3.11 24.96
CA ASN A 200 13.25 -3.93 24.34
C ASN A 200 12.99 -4.25 22.84
N MET A 201 13.04 -3.26 21.95
CA MET A 201 13.09 -3.49 20.51
C MET A 201 14.52 -3.39 19.98
N ASN A 202 14.85 -4.21 18.98
CA ASN A 202 16.18 -4.22 18.38
C ASN A 202 16.50 -2.87 17.73
N TYR A 203 17.70 -2.39 18.03
CA TYR A 203 18.27 -1.18 17.46
C TYR A 203 18.36 -1.27 15.93
N LEU A 204 17.77 -0.28 15.24
CA LEU A 204 17.78 -0.17 13.77
C LEU A 204 19.07 0.51 13.30
N LYS A 205 20.12 -0.29 13.11
CA LYS A 205 21.48 0.17 12.73
C LYS A 205 21.54 1.04 11.46
N GLY A 206 20.59 0.89 10.54
CA GLY A 206 20.56 1.61 9.27
C GLY A 206 20.00 3.03 9.36
N VAL A 207 19.19 3.32 10.39
CA VAL A 207 18.39 4.55 10.47
C VAL A 207 19.27 5.80 10.50
N GLU A 208 20.33 5.82 11.31
CA GLU A 208 21.23 6.98 11.37
C GLU A 208 21.87 7.29 10.03
N GLN A 209 22.20 6.26 9.25
CA GLN A 209 22.82 6.43 7.94
C GLN A 209 21.78 6.85 6.89
N GLU A 210 20.56 6.34 6.99
CA GLU A 210 19.42 6.70 6.14
C GLU A 210 19.05 8.18 6.31
N VAL A 211 18.86 8.63 7.56
CA VAL A 211 18.58 10.03 7.89
C VAL A 211 19.69 10.94 7.37
N LYS A 212 20.96 10.64 7.66
CA LYS A 212 22.10 11.43 7.17
C LYS A 212 22.12 11.56 5.64
N ARG A 213 21.80 10.48 4.91
CA ARG A 213 21.76 10.51 3.44
C ARG A 213 20.64 11.40 2.94
N ILE A 214 19.44 11.29 3.51
CA ILE A 214 18.29 12.10 3.10
C ILE A 214 18.58 13.59 3.37
N SER A 215 19.06 13.91 4.58
CA SER A 215 19.42 15.27 4.97
C SER A 215 20.53 15.87 4.11
N SER A 216 21.40 15.05 3.51
CA SER A 216 22.46 15.55 2.61
C SER A 216 21.98 15.97 1.22
N VAL A 217 20.75 15.57 0.83
CA VAL A 217 20.19 15.83 -0.51
C VAL A 217 19.13 16.94 -0.47
N ILE A 218 18.58 17.23 0.71
CA ILE A 218 17.51 18.22 0.90
C ILE A 218 18.12 19.47 1.52
N GLU A 219 17.81 20.64 0.95
CA GLU A 219 18.26 21.92 1.51
C GLU A 219 17.66 22.15 2.90
N ASP A 220 18.48 22.62 3.84
CA ASP A 220 18.12 22.75 5.27
C ASP A 220 16.81 23.50 5.51
N HIS A 221 16.51 24.52 4.71
CA HIS A 221 15.30 25.33 4.87
C HIS A 221 13.99 24.63 4.46
N HIS A 222 14.10 23.48 3.78
CA HIS A 222 12.99 22.60 3.43
C HIS A 222 12.89 21.37 4.35
N LEU A 223 13.86 21.15 5.24
CA LEU A 223 14.00 19.94 6.03
C LEU A 223 13.56 20.14 7.48
N GLU A 224 12.77 19.20 7.99
CA GLU A 224 12.44 19.07 9.41
C GLU A 224 12.82 17.66 9.86
N CYS A 225 13.78 17.53 10.78
CA CYS A 225 14.32 16.23 11.20
C CYS A 225 14.02 15.96 12.68
N LEU A 226 13.49 14.78 12.99
CA LEU A 226 13.25 14.28 14.34
C LEU A 226 14.02 12.97 14.52
N GLU A 227 14.92 12.91 15.49
CA GLU A 227 15.69 11.70 15.78
C GLU A 227 15.68 11.36 17.28
N GLY A 228 15.76 10.07 17.60
CA GLY A 228 15.86 9.60 18.98
C GLY A 228 14.73 10.15 19.86
N GLU A 229 15.08 10.81 20.96
CA GLU A 229 14.12 11.32 21.95
C GLU A 229 13.13 12.36 21.40
N GLN A 230 13.45 12.99 20.27
CA GLN A 230 12.56 13.97 19.62
C GLN A 230 11.39 13.30 18.87
N THR A 231 11.47 11.99 18.65
CA THR A 231 10.44 11.23 17.92
C THR A 231 9.29 10.88 18.86
N THR A 232 8.56 11.89 19.35
CA THR A 232 7.35 11.69 20.16
C THR A 232 6.10 11.66 19.28
N PRO A 233 5.01 11.00 19.69
CA PRO A 233 3.76 10.97 18.91
C PRO A 233 3.26 12.35 18.49
N ASP A 234 3.29 13.34 19.39
CA ASP A 234 2.83 14.71 19.09
C ASP A 234 3.75 15.43 18.10
N ALA A 235 5.07 15.27 18.22
CA ALA A 235 6.02 15.88 17.31
C ALA A 235 5.88 15.30 15.89
N VAL A 236 5.77 13.97 15.77
CA VAL A 236 5.59 13.30 14.49
C VAL A 236 4.24 13.65 13.87
N LYS A 237 3.17 13.72 14.67
CA LYS A 237 1.85 14.14 14.19
C LYS A 237 1.84 15.59 13.69
N ASN A 238 2.50 16.50 14.41
CA ASN A 238 2.67 17.88 13.97
C ASN A 238 3.46 17.95 12.64
N GLN A 239 4.49 17.13 12.49
CA GLN A 239 5.25 17.05 11.24
C GLN A 239 4.39 16.54 10.07
N LEU A 240 3.57 15.50 10.27
CA LEU A 240 2.65 14.97 9.25
C LEU A 240 1.64 16.02 8.75
N GLN A 241 1.22 16.95 9.61
CA GLN A 241 0.27 18.00 9.24
C GLN A 241 0.92 19.15 8.45
N ASN A 242 2.19 19.43 8.71
CA ASN A 242 2.89 20.61 8.19
C ASN A 242 3.86 20.30 7.03
N CYS A 243 4.29 19.04 6.88
CA CYS A 243 5.16 18.61 5.81
C CYS A 243 4.37 18.10 4.61
N SER A 244 4.91 18.35 3.41
CA SER A 244 4.34 17.83 2.16
C SER A 244 4.76 16.38 1.92
N TRP A 245 5.93 16.00 2.43
CA TRP A 245 6.54 14.67 2.33
C TRP A 245 7.05 14.29 3.71
N VAL A 246 6.83 13.05 4.13
CA VAL A 246 7.40 12.54 5.38
C VAL A 246 8.07 11.20 5.12
N HIS A 247 9.31 11.06 5.55
CA HIS A 247 10.06 9.83 5.57
C HIS A 247 10.12 9.29 7.01
N LEU A 248 9.63 8.07 7.21
CA LEU A 248 9.56 7.42 8.52
C LEU A 248 10.48 6.19 8.52
N ALA A 249 11.61 6.28 9.20
CA ALA A 249 12.55 5.19 9.40
C ALA A 249 12.40 4.65 10.83
N CYS A 250 11.46 3.72 11.02
CA CYS A 250 11.05 3.20 12.33
C CYS A 250 10.48 1.77 12.23
N HIS A 251 10.11 1.18 13.38
CA HIS A 251 9.39 -0.09 13.42
C HIS A 251 7.89 0.12 13.22
N GLY A 252 7.28 -0.61 12.29
CA GLY A 252 5.83 -0.68 12.13
C GLY A 252 5.24 -1.97 12.71
N ILE A 253 4.10 -1.84 13.38
CA ILE A 253 3.28 -2.95 13.88
C ILE A 253 1.96 -2.95 13.13
N GLN A 254 1.58 -4.12 12.63
CA GLN A 254 0.28 -4.33 11.98
C GLN A 254 -0.62 -5.12 12.92
N ASP A 255 -1.79 -4.57 13.24
CA ASP A 255 -2.82 -5.29 13.96
C ASP A 255 -3.78 -5.95 12.95
N LEU A 256 -3.85 -7.28 12.98
CA LEU A 256 -4.68 -8.02 12.03
C LEU A 256 -6.15 -8.08 12.41
N LYS A 257 -6.44 -7.97 13.70
CA LYS A 257 -7.80 -8.06 14.22
C LYS A 257 -8.48 -6.71 14.04
N GLU A 258 -7.74 -5.64 14.29
CA GLU A 258 -8.21 -4.27 14.19
C GLU A 258 -7.20 -3.44 13.39
N PRO A 259 -7.21 -3.49 12.04
CA PRO A 259 -6.21 -2.81 11.20
C PRO A 259 -5.97 -1.34 11.50
N ILE A 260 -6.99 -0.62 12.00
CA ILE A 260 -6.89 0.80 12.38
C ILE A 260 -6.02 1.03 13.64
N LYS A 261 -5.82 -0.01 14.46
CA LYS A 261 -4.91 -0.01 15.63
C LYS A 261 -3.47 -0.38 15.28
N SER A 262 -3.18 -0.63 14.00
CA SER A 262 -1.80 -0.69 13.52
C SER A 262 -1.10 0.63 13.83
N HIS A 263 0.20 0.58 14.12
CA HIS A 263 0.92 1.75 14.63
C HIS A 263 2.40 1.72 14.31
N LEU A 264 3.00 2.90 14.32
CA LEU A 264 4.45 3.08 14.26
C LEU A 264 5.00 3.22 15.68
N LEU A 265 6.10 2.55 15.96
CA LEU A 265 6.80 2.68 17.23
C LEU A 265 7.70 3.91 17.20
N LEU A 266 7.53 4.76 18.20
CA LEU A 266 8.25 6.00 18.40
C LEU A 266 9.08 5.90 19.70
N TYR A 267 9.83 6.95 20.06
CA TYR A 267 10.73 6.86 21.22
C TYR A 267 9.98 6.60 22.53
N ASP A 268 8.96 7.41 22.84
CA ASP A 268 8.23 7.38 24.11
C ASP A 268 6.76 6.94 23.96
N GLY A 269 6.38 6.40 22.80
CA GLY A 269 5.01 6.00 22.54
C GLY A 269 4.81 5.35 21.17
N VAL A 270 3.55 5.36 20.73
CA VAL A 270 3.14 4.83 19.44
C VAL A 270 2.33 5.86 18.68
N LEU A 271 2.45 5.85 17.35
CA LEU A 271 1.57 6.59 16.46
C LEU A 271 0.61 5.62 15.80
N GLU A 272 -0.60 5.52 16.33
CA GLU A 272 -1.67 4.66 15.79
C GLU A 272 -2.29 5.29 14.54
N LEU A 273 -2.67 4.46 13.57
CA LEU A 273 -3.32 4.94 12.36
C LEU A 273 -4.64 5.66 12.64
N GLU A 274 -5.37 5.27 13.69
CA GLU A 274 -6.59 5.96 14.14
C GLU A 274 -6.35 7.42 14.54
N SER A 275 -5.12 7.75 14.95
CA SER A 275 -4.78 9.08 15.47
C SER A 275 -4.32 10.08 14.40
N ILE A 276 -4.18 9.64 13.14
CA ILE A 276 -3.67 10.41 11.99
C ILE A 276 -4.85 10.93 11.16
#